data_AF-A0A1V5VJE6-F1
#
_entry.id   AF-A0A1V5VJE6-F1
#
_cell.length_a   1.000
_cell.length_b   1.000
_cell.length_c   1.000
_cell.angle_alpha   90.00
_cell.angle_beta   90.00
_cell.angle_gamma   90.00
#
_symmetry.space_group_name_H-M   'P 1'
#
loop_
_entity.id
_entity.type
_entity.pdbx_description
1 polymer ?
#
loop_
_entity_poly.entity_id
_entity_poly.type
_entity_poly.pdbx_seq_one_letter_code
_entity_poly.pdbx_strand_id
1 'polypeptide(L)'
;MKETFYFSHDYNTRSDAKIKKLIQKHGYFGYGIFWCLVEDLYQNANALQTDYESIAYEYRTQSDIIKSIINDFDLFVINDEFFGSLSVERRINERNQRSIKARESANYRWGKCERNANAMRTQSDSNAIKESKVKESKVKESKGKEKKENKVFIPPTICELKQYFKENGYNELSAEKMFNYYDVANWHDSNGNKIKNWKQKAQSVWFKEENKATVTQNGIPIPTSKMVY
;
A
#
# COMPACT_ATOMS: atom_id res chain seq x y z
N MET A 1 -16.45 -15.91 -3.58
CA MET A 1 -16.50 -15.51 -2.15
C MET A 1 -17.36 -14.27 -2.07
N LYS A 2 -18.34 -14.20 -1.17
CA LYS A 2 -19.01 -12.91 -0.90
C LYS A 2 -17.98 -11.99 -0.26
N GLU A 3 -17.79 -10.79 -0.81
CA GLU A 3 -16.96 -9.78 -0.16
C GLU A 3 -17.73 -9.28 1.07
N THR A 4 -17.26 -9.62 2.27
CA THR A 4 -17.83 -9.10 3.51
C THR A 4 -17.14 -7.80 3.86
N PHE A 5 -17.83 -6.69 3.65
CA PHE A 5 -17.32 -5.37 3.98
C PHE A 5 -17.62 -5.02 5.44
N TYR A 6 -16.57 -4.82 6.23
CA TYR A 6 -16.67 -4.26 7.57
C TYR A 6 -16.53 -2.73 7.50
N PHE A 7 -17.43 -2.01 8.15
CA PHE A 7 -17.28 -0.57 8.40
C PHE A 7 -17.07 -0.31 9.88
N SER A 8 -16.25 0.70 10.19
CA SER A 8 -16.00 1.09 11.58
C SER A 8 -17.19 1.89 12.12
N HIS A 9 -17.64 1.55 13.32
CA HIS A 9 -18.61 2.34 14.09
C HIS A 9 -17.95 2.93 15.34
N ASP A 10 -18.51 4.01 15.88
CA ASP A 10 -17.97 4.60 17.10
C ASP A 10 -18.37 3.72 18.31
N TYR A 11 -17.40 3.45 19.20
CA TYR A 11 -17.61 2.57 20.37
C TYR A 11 -18.75 3.07 21.28
N ASN A 12 -18.90 4.39 21.39
CA ASN A 12 -19.88 5.04 22.27
C ASN A 12 -20.97 5.79 21.49
N THR A 13 -21.41 5.30 20.32
CA THR A 13 -22.43 5.98 19.49
C THR A 13 -23.70 6.33 20.28
N ARG A 14 -24.16 5.46 21.20
CA ARG A 14 -25.33 5.72 22.08
C ARG A 14 -25.15 6.89 23.06
N SER A 15 -23.91 7.28 23.35
CA SER A 15 -23.62 8.38 24.27
C SER A 15 -23.69 9.75 23.60
N ASP A 16 -23.70 9.80 22.27
CA ASP A 16 -23.77 11.02 21.48
C ASP A 16 -25.08 11.80 21.74
N ALA A 17 -24.99 13.12 21.83
CA ALA A 17 -26.13 13.97 22.14
C ALA A 17 -27.23 13.93 21.06
N LYS A 18 -26.85 13.82 19.79
CA LYS A 18 -27.80 13.72 18.65
C LYS A 18 -28.54 12.39 18.69
N ILE A 19 -27.80 11.31 18.95
CA ILE A 19 -28.37 9.97 19.10
C ILE A 19 -29.27 9.87 20.33
N LYS A 20 -28.91 10.51 21.45
CA LYS A 20 -29.78 10.59 22.63
C LYS A 20 -31.10 11.32 22.33
N LYS A 21 -31.07 12.41 21.56
CA LYS A 21 -32.29 13.11 21.11
C LYS A 21 -33.15 12.22 20.20
N LEU A 22 -32.53 11.50 19.27
CA LEU A 22 -33.21 10.51 18.42
C LEU A 22 -33.93 9.45 19.26
N ILE A 23 -33.21 8.85 20.23
CA ILE A 23 -33.77 7.82 21.12
C ILE A 23 -34.86 8.42 22.03
N GLN A 24 -34.73 9.67 22.46
CA GLN A 24 -35.75 10.33 23.27
C GLN A 24 -37.08 10.50 22.51
N LYS A 25 -37.04 10.81 21.21
CA LYS A 25 -38.23 11.06 20.39
C LYS A 25 -38.83 9.79 19.77
N HIS A 26 -37.97 8.93 19.20
CA HIS A 26 -38.40 7.75 18.42
C HIS A 26 -38.01 6.42 19.07
N GLY A 27 -37.46 6.44 20.29
CA GLY A 27 -37.02 5.24 20.99
C GLY A 27 -35.89 4.50 20.27
N TYR A 28 -35.73 3.22 20.64
CA TYR A 28 -34.78 2.34 19.96
C TYR A 28 -35.24 1.94 18.55
N PHE A 29 -36.51 2.15 18.20
CA PHE A 29 -37.00 1.99 16.84
C PHE A 29 -36.29 2.96 15.89
N GLY A 30 -36.29 4.26 16.21
CA GLY A 30 -35.56 5.26 15.40
C GLY A 30 -34.05 5.03 15.38
N TYR A 31 -33.48 4.51 16.47
CA TYR A 31 -32.06 4.12 16.50
C TYR A 31 -31.74 2.97 15.54
N GLY A 32 -32.64 1.98 15.41
CA GLY A 32 -32.50 0.91 14.43
C GLY A 32 -32.54 1.44 13.00
N ILE A 33 -33.53 2.27 12.69
CA ILE A 33 -33.65 2.92 11.37
C ILE A 33 -32.42 3.76 11.03
N PHE A 34 -31.88 4.51 12.00
CA PHE A 34 -30.63 5.24 11.80
C PHE A 34 -29.49 4.33 11.34
N TRP A 35 -29.33 3.13 11.92
CA TRP A 35 -28.31 2.19 11.46
C TRP A 35 -28.58 1.61 10.08
N CYS A 36 -29.84 1.31 9.75
CA CYS A 36 -30.21 0.90 8.39
C CYS A 36 -29.84 1.99 7.37
N LEU A 37 -30.16 3.25 7.64
CA LEU A 37 -29.78 4.38 6.78
C LEU A 37 -28.26 4.51 6.64
N VAL A 38 -27.51 4.32 7.72
CA VAL A 38 -26.03 4.35 7.68
C VAL A 38 -25.48 3.22 6.82
N GLU A 39 -26.06 2.01 6.91
CA GLU A 39 -25.67 0.86 6.08
C GLU A 39 -25.92 1.15 4.59
N ASP A 40 -27.08 1.70 4.25
CA ASP A 40 -27.42 2.04 2.86
C ASP A 40 -26.56 3.19 2.33
N LEU A 41 -26.19 4.15 3.18
CA LEU A 41 -25.18 5.16 2.83
C LEU A 41 -23.83 4.52 2.51
N TYR A 42 -23.39 3.52 3.26
CA TYR A 42 -22.15 2.80 2.93
C TYR A 42 -22.24 2.04 1.61
N GLN A 43 -23.41 1.50 1.26
CA GLN A 43 -23.64 0.82 -0.01
C GLN A 43 -23.64 1.80 -1.20
N ASN A 44 -24.19 3.01 -1.00
CA ASN A 44 -24.39 4.01 -2.05
C ASN A 44 -23.39 5.18 -1.99
N ALA A 45 -22.13 4.90 -1.58
CA ALA A 45 -21.05 5.90 -1.56
C ALA A 45 -21.39 7.22 -0.82
N ASN A 46 -22.12 7.11 0.28
CA ASN A 46 -22.59 8.20 1.14
C ASN A 46 -23.62 9.15 0.49
N ALA A 47 -24.37 8.67 -0.50
CA ALA A 47 -25.46 9.43 -1.11
C ALA A 47 -26.73 8.56 -1.20
N LEU A 48 -27.81 9.00 -0.56
CA LEU A 48 -29.15 8.41 -0.69
C LEU A 48 -30.15 9.46 -1.15
N GLN A 49 -31.08 9.07 -2.01
CA GLN A 49 -32.11 9.97 -2.52
C GLN A 49 -33.06 10.39 -1.39
N THR A 50 -33.48 11.66 -1.36
CA THR A 50 -34.44 12.22 -0.40
C THR A 50 -35.89 11.82 -0.69
N ASP A 51 -36.15 10.53 -0.93
CA ASP A 51 -37.49 9.97 -1.13
C ASP A 51 -37.94 9.22 0.14
N TYR A 52 -38.66 9.94 1.02
CA TYR A 52 -39.07 9.42 2.32
C TYR A 52 -40.09 8.29 2.20
N GLU A 53 -40.98 8.36 1.21
CA GLU A 53 -42.01 7.36 0.93
C GLU A 53 -41.39 6.03 0.51
N SER A 54 -40.41 6.06 -0.39
CA SER A 54 -39.70 4.85 -0.83
C SER A 54 -38.92 4.20 0.31
N ILE A 55 -38.19 4.98 1.10
CA ILE A 55 -37.44 4.49 2.26
C ILE A 55 -38.40 3.90 3.31
N ALA A 56 -39.52 4.56 3.57
CA ALA A 56 -40.51 4.09 4.53
C ALA A 56 -41.15 2.77 4.08
N TYR A 57 -41.41 2.61 2.78
CA TYR A 57 -41.92 1.37 2.21
C TYR A 57 -40.91 0.22 2.37
N GLU A 58 -39.63 0.47 2.11
CA GLU A 58 -38.56 -0.51 2.25
C GLU A 58 -38.42 -1.00 3.70
N TYR A 59 -38.35 -0.06 4.65
CA TYR A 59 -38.19 -0.38 6.07
C TYR A 59 -39.50 -0.74 6.78
N ARG A 60 -40.62 -0.79 6.05
CA ARG A 60 -41.97 -1.10 6.58
C ARG A 60 -42.35 -0.21 7.75
N THR A 61 -42.20 1.09 7.56
CA THR A 61 -42.51 2.12 8.56
C THR A 61 -43.31 3.27 7.95
N GLN A 62 -43.54 4.32 8.75
CA GLN A 62 -44.28 5.52 8.36
C GLN A 62 -43.32 6.58 7.81
N SER A 63 -43.71 7.24 6.71
CA SER A 63 -42.92 8.33 6.06
C SER A 63 -42.59 9.45 7.06
N ASP A 64 -43.52 9.81 7.95
CA ASP A 64 -43.32 10.84 8.97
C ASP A 64 -42.15 10.53 9.92
N ILE A 65 -41.97 9.25 10.27
CA ILE A 65 -40.87 8.83 11.15
C ILE A 65 -39.54 8.98 10.41
N ILE A 66 -39.45 8.50 9.16
CA ILE A 66 -38.25 8.64 8.33
C ILE A 66 -37.88 10.11 8.15
N LYS A 67 -38.87 10.94 7.79
CA LYS A 67 -38.69 12.38 7.63
C LYS A 67 -38.16 13.03 8.90
N SER A 68 -38.71 12.67 10.06
CA SER A 68 -38.23 13.18 11.35
C SER A 68 -36.80 12.71 11.68
N ILE A 69 -36.46 11.45 11.42
CA ILE A 69 -35.12 10.90 11.67
C ILE A 69 -34.06 11.60 10.82
N ILE A 70 -34.37 11.89 9.56
CA ILE A 70 -33.43 12.51 8.63
C ILE A 70 -33.23 14.00 8.96
N ASN A 71 -34.30 14.73 9.29
CA ASN A 71 -34.26 16.19 9.39
C ASN A 71 -34.04 16.74 10.82
N ASP A 72 -34.49 16.06 11.88
CA ASP A 72 -34.66 16.72 13.19
C ASP A 72 -33.43 16.63 14.13
N PHE A 73 -32.45 15.77 13.82
CA PHE A 73 -31.40 15.39 14.78
C PHE A 73 -29.98 15.76 14.36
N ASP A 74 -29.80 16.50 13.27
CA ASP A 74 -28.49 16.89 12.73
C ASP A 74 -27.55 15.70 12.46
N LEU A 75 -28.12 14.52 12.16
CA LEU A 75 -27.38 13.28 11.90
C LEU A 75 -26.89 13.19 10.45
N PHE A 76 -27.60 13.86 9.54
CA PHE A 76 -27.38 13.84 8.11
C PHE A 76 -27.23 15.26 7.57
N VAL A 77 -26.54 15.36 6.43
CA VAL A 77 -26.44 16.56 5.60
C VAL A 77 -27.32 16.33 4.40
N ILE A 78 -28.25 17.24 4.15
CA ILE A 78 -29.29 17.11 3.15
C ILE A 78 -29.04 18.14 2.06
N ASN A 79 -29.03 17.68 0.82
CA ASN A 79 -29.14 18.47 -0.39
C ASN A 79 -30.53 18.23 -0.99
N ASP A 80 -31.00 19.10 -1.88
CA ASP A 80 -32.37 19.06 -2.41
C ASP A 80 -32.79 17.66 -2.94
N GLU A 81 -31.86 16.92 -3.56
CA GLU A 81 -32.12 15.58 -4.15
C GLU A 81 -31.54 14.40 -3.36
N PHE A 82 -30.54 14.63 -2.50
CA PHE A 82 -29.78 13.56 -1.84
C PHE A 82 -29.38 13.96 -0.42
N PHE A 83 -29.27 12.98 0.48
CA PHE A 83 -28.69 13.17 1.81
C PHE A 83 -27.54 12.20 2.06
N GLY A 84 -26.65 12.60 2.97
CA GLY A 84 -25.47 11.84 3.39
C GLY A 84 -25.09 12.09 4.84
N SER A 85 -23.99 11.51 5.32
CA SER A 85 -23.47 11.77 6.67
C SER A 85 -21.98 12.12 6.64
N LEU A 86 -21.61 13.20 7.34
CA LEU A 86 -20.20 13.61 7.48
C LEU A 86 -19.34 12.53 8.14
N SER A 87 -19.91 11.76 9.07
CA SER A 87 -19.17 10.68 9.75
C SER A 87 -18.88 9.51 8.81
N VAL A 88 -19.81 9.18 7.93
CA VAL A 88 -19.63 8.15 6.90
C VAL A 88 -18.62 8.62 5.86
N GLU A 89 -18.75 9.85 5.36
CA GLU A 89 -17.82 10.45 4.41
C GLU A 89 -16.37 10.41 4.92
N ARG A 90 -16.14 10.87 6.16
CA ARG A 90 -14.81 10.85 6.79
C ARG A 90 -14.22 9.44 6.78
N ARG A 91 -14.99 8.42 7.15
CA ARG A 91 -14.53 7.02 7.22
C ARG A 91 -14.23 6.44 5.83
N ILE A 92 -15.03 6.78 4.83
CA ILE A 92 -14.76 6.40 3.43
C ILE A 92 -13.45 7.04 2.96
N ASN A 93 -13.27 8.34 3.20
CA ASN A 93 -12.06 9.06 2.82
C ASN A 93 -10.81 8.51 3.50
N GLU A 94 -10.87 8.22 4.80
CA GLU A 94 -9.77 7.59 5.53
C GLU A 94 -9.40 6.21 4.94
N ARG A 95 -10.40 5.40 4.58
CA ARG A 95 -10.17 4.09 3.93
C ARG A 95 -9.52 4.26 2.57
N ASN A 96 -10.00 5.18 1.75
CA ASN A 96 -9.45 5.46 0.42
C ASN A 96 -8.01 5.93 0.51
N GLN A 97 -7.70 6.84 1.45
CA GLN A 97 -6.32 7.30 1.67
C GLN A 97 -5.38 6.16 2.10
N ARG A 98 -5.83 5.25 2.98
CA ARG A 98 -5.03 4.07 3.35
C ARG A 98 -4.77 3.16 2.14
N SER A 99 -5.80 2.94 1.32
CA SER A 99 -5.67 2.14 0.09
C SER A 99 -4.69 2.77 -0.90
N ILE A 100 -4.77 4.08 -1.11
CA ILE A 100 -3.86 4.83 -1.98
C ILE A 100 -2.42 4.68 -1.48
N LYS A 101 -2.15 4.94 -0.20
CA LYS A 101 -0.81 4.80 0.40
C LYS A 101 -0.26 3.39 0.29
N ALA A 102 -1.11 2.37 0.46
CA ALA A 102 -0.72 0.97 0.29
C ALA A 102 -0.35 0.65 -1.16
N ARG A 103 -1.16 1.14 -2.12
CA ARG A 103 -0.89 0.99 -3.55
C ARG A 103 0.39 1.72 -3.97
N GLU A 104 0.60 2.95 -3.52
CA GLU A 104 1.82 3.71 -3.78
C GLU A 104 3.06 3.02 -3.20
N SER A 105 2.96 2.47 -1.98
CA SER A 105 4.04 1.70 -1.36
C SER A 105 4.32 0.41 -2.14
N ALA A 106 3.29 -0.28 -2.62
CA ALA A 106 3.44 -1.47 -3.46
C ALA A 106 4.08 -1.10 -4.80
N ASN A 107 3.63 -0.03 -5.46
CA ASN A 107 4.20 0.48 -6.70
C ASN A 107 5.64 0.94 -6.52
N TYR A 108 6.00 1.57 -5.40
CA TYR A 108 7.38 1.92 -5.10
C TYR A 108 8.27 0.67 -4.97
N ARG A 109 7.78 -0.39 -4.32
CA ARG A 109 8.51 -1.66 -4.14
C ARG A 109 8.61 -2.51 -5.40
N TRP A 110 7.55 -2.57 -6.18
CA TRP A 110 7.38 -3.51 -7.29
C TRP A 110 7.44 -2.84 -8.66
N GLY A 111 7.04 -1.58 -8.77
CA GLY A 111 7.00 -0.81 -10.02
C GLY A 111 8.33 -0.18 -10.42
N LYS A 112 9.42 -0.36 -9.65
CA LYS A 112 10.73 0.21 -9.97
C LYS A 112 11.51 -0.56 -11.05
N CYS A 113 11.04 -1.75 -11.47
CA CYS A 113 11.46 -2.46 -12.67
C CYS A 113 10.42 -3.55 -12.99
N GLU A 114 10.17 -3.85 -14.27
CA GLU A 114 9.55 -5.10 -14.73
C GLU A 114 10.40 -6.29 -14.28
N ARG A 115 10.23 -6.71 -13.02
CA ARG A 115 10.54 -8.08 -12.64
C ARG A 115 9.37 -8.89 -13.15
N ASN A 116 9.57 -9.60 -14.26
CA ASN A 116 8.73 -10.73 -14.62
C ASN A 116 8.44 -11.51 -13.33
N ALA A 117 7.18 -11.55 -12.91
CA ALA A 117 6.73 -12.10 -11.63
C ALA A 117 6.82 -13.64 -11.59
N ASN A 118 7.83 -14.22 -12.24
CA ASN A 118 8.12 -15.64 -12.33
C ASN A 118 9.29 -16.04 -11.43
N ALA A 119 9.65 -15.23 -10.43
CA ALA A 119 10.50 -15.72 -9.36
C ALA A 119 9.67 -16.68 -8.50
N MET A 120 9.75 -17.99 -8.79
CA MET A 120 9.22 -19.02 -7.93
C MET A 120 9.65 -18.74 -6.49
N ARG A 121 8.69 -18.76 -5.56
CA ARG A 121 9.00 -18.72 -4.12
C ARG A 121 10.06 -19.77 -3.86
N THR A 122 11.26 -19.36 -3.47
CA THR A 122 12.17 -20.27 -2.77
C THR A 122 11.39 -20.72 -1.55
N GLN A 123 11.12 -22.03 -1.46
CA GLN A 123 10.30 -22.65 -0.42
C GLN A 123 10.72 -22.10 0.96
N SER A 124 10.03 -21.08 1.44
CA SER A 124 10.03 -20.73 2.84
C SER A 124 8.90 -21.58 3.40
N ASP A 125 9.23 -22.65 4.10
CA ASP A 125 8.23 -23.45 4.80
C ASP A 125 7.35 -22.50 5.62
N SER A 126 6.07 -22.45 5.23
CA SER A 126 5.08 -21.58 5.83
C SER A 126 4.73 -22.15 7.20
N ASN A 127 5.24 -21.56 8.28
CA ASN A 127 4.83 -21.92 9.65
C ASN A 127 3.41 -21.43 10.01
N ALA A 128 2.60 -21.02 9.04
CA ALA A 128 1.29 -20.43 9.25
C ALA A 128 0.15 -21.35 8.77
N ILE A 129 -0.02 -22.51 9.42
CA ILE A 129 -1.32 -23.20 9.53
C ILE A 129 -1.50 -23.72 10.97
N LYS A 130 -2.08 -22.86 11.81
CA LYS A 130 -3.25 -23.09 12.68
C LYS A 130 -3.49 -24.53 13.19
N GLU A 131 -3.34 -24.73 14.50
CA GLU A 131 -4.41 -25.30 15.34
C GLU A 131 -4.19 -24.99 16.83
N SER A 132 -5.22 -24.40 17.45
CA SER A 132 -5.30 -24.14 18.87
C SER A 132 -5.53 -25.45 19.63
N LYS A 133 -4.54 -25.91 20.40
CA LYS A 133 -4.79 -26.74 21.58
C LYS A 133 -4.00 -26.22 22.79
N VAL A 134 -4.68 -26.38 23.91
CA VAL A 134 -4.47 -25.77 25.22
C VAL A 134 -3.13 -26.16 25.84
N LYS A 135 -2.56 -25.19 26.57
CA LYS A 135 -1.54 -25.23 27.64
C LYS A 135 -0.92 -26.59 27.98
N GLU A 136 0.41 -26.64 27.99
CA GLU A 136 1.14 -26.98 29.21
C GLU A 136 2.57 -26.41 29.22
N SER A 137 2.94 -25.93 30.39
CA SER A 137 4.19 -25.26 30.75
C SER A 137 5.37 -26.23 30.82
N LYS A 138 6.52 -25.85 30.25
CA LYS A 138 7.83 -26.21 30.82
C LYS A 138 8.92 -25.23 30.39
N VAL A 139 9.45 -24.54 31.40
CA VAL A 139 10.66 -23.75 31.39
C VAL A 139 11.85 -24.61 30.93
N LYS A 140 12.66 -24.11 30.00
CA LYS A 140 14.10 -24.35 29.98
C LYS A 140 14.84 -23.28 29.18
N GLU A 141 15.52 -22.46 29.96
CA GLU A 141 16.57 -21.51 29.62
C GLU A 141 17.67 -22.15 28.75
N SER A 142 18.10 -21.49 27.68
CA SER A 142 19.46 -21.65 27.14
C SER A 142 19.86 -20.52 26.18
N LYS A 143 20.66 -19.61 26.74
CA LYS A 143 21.88 -19.00 26.20
C LYS A 143 21.90 -18.55 24.74
N GLY A 144 22.06 -17.23 24.60
CA GLY A 144 22.33 -16.53 23.35
C GLY A 144 23.52 -17.10 22.56
N LYS A 145 23.29 -17.26 21.27
CA LYS A 145 24.31 -17.18 20.22
C LYS A 145 23.75 -16.27 19.14
N GLU A 146 24.32 -15.07 19.05
CA GLU A 146 24.13 -14.18 17.90
C GLU A 146 24.50 -14.94 16.63
N LYS A 147 23.48 -15.28 15.82
CA LYS A 147 23.69 -15.77 14.47
C LYS A 147 24.08 -14.57 13.62
N LYS A 148 25.33 -14.53 13.15
CA LYS A 148 25.72 -13.72 11.99
C LYS A 148 24.78 -14.06 10.84
N GLU A 149 23.94 -13.11 10.46
CA GLU A 149 23.09 -13.21 9.28
C GLU A 149 23.99 -13.43 8.05
N ASN A 150 23.89 -14.61 7.42
CA ASN A 150 24.43 -14.81 6.09
C ASN A 150 23.64 -13.91 5.15
N LYS A 151 24.20 -12.73 4.80
CA LYS A 151 23.65 -11.85 3.76
C LYS A 151 23.61 -12.63 2.45
N VAL A 152 22.45 -13.21 2.13
CA VAL A 152 22.18 -13.80 0.82
C VAL A 152 22.35 -12.69 -0.20
N PHE A 153 23.32 -12.82 -1.10
CA PHE A 153 23.54 -11.84 -2.16
C PHE A 153 22.30 -11.79 -3.05
N ILE A 154 21.68 -10.62 -3.13
CA ILE A 154 20.57 -10.32 -4.04
C ILE A 154 21.19 -9.55 -5.22
N PRO A 155 21.15 -10.11 -6.45
CA PRO A 155 21.62 -9.40 -7.62
C PRO A 155 20.75 -8.15 -7.88
N PRO A 156 21.34 -7.04 -8.35
CA PRO A 156 20.60 -5.84 -8.69
C PRO A 156 19.72 -6.06 -9.91
N THR A 157 18.69 -5.25 -10.04
CA THR A 157 17.94 -5.16 -11.30
C THR A 157 18.65 -4.24 -12.29
N ILE A 158 18.32 -4.38 -13.58
CA ILE A 158 18.86 -3.49 -14.62
C ILE A 158 18.59 -2.01 -14.33
N CYS A 159 17.40 -1.65 -13.82
CA CYS A 159 17.11 -0.25 -13.50
C CYS A 159 17.79 0.23 -12.22
N GLU A 160 17.98 -0.61 -11.20
CA GLU A 160 18.82 -0.25 -10.04
C GLU A 160 20.26 0.04 -10.47
N LEU A 161 20.77 -0.74 -11.43
CA LEU A 161 22.10 -0.53 -11.99
C LEU A 161 22.17 0.75 -12.84
N LYS A 162 21.18 0.99 -13.72
CA LYS A 162 21.08 2.23 -14.52
C LYS A 162 21.00 3.47 -13.64
N GLN A 163 20.13 3.45 -12.62
CA GLN A 163 19.98 4.54 -11.68
C GLN A 163 21.29 4.79 -10.92
N TYR A 164 21.95 3.74 -10.44
CA TYR A 164 23.22 3.85 -9.74
C TYR A 164 24.33 4.42 -10.64
N PHE A 165 24.41 4.00 -11.91
CA PHE A 165 25.37 4.56 -12.86
C PHE A 165 25.08 6.04 -13.14
N LYS A 166 23.80 6.40 -13.36
CA LYS A 166 23.38 7.78 -13.58
C LYS A 166 23.68 8.70 -12.39
N GLU A 167 23.39 8.25 -11.17
CA GLU A 167 23.73 8.98 -9.93
C GLU A 167 25.23 9.20 -9.75
N ASN A 168 26.06 8.32 -10.32
CA ASN A 168 27.52 8.43 -10.28
C ASN A 168 28.11 9.08 -11.53
N GLY A 169 27.29 9.63 -12.44
CA GLY A 169 27.74 10.35 -13.65
C GLY A 169 28.15 9.45 -14.83
N TYR A 170 27.68 8.21 -14.86
CA TYR A 170 27.95 7.22 -15.92
C TYR A 170 26.71 7.00 -16.79
N ASN A 171 26.92 6.58 -18.04
CA ASN A 171 25.84 6.38 -19.00
C ASN A 171 25.02 5.10 -18.71
N GLU A 172 23.78 5.07 -19.18
CA GLU A 172 22.87 3.93 -18.97
C GLU A 172 23.27 2.69 -19.80
N LEU A 173 23.99 2.88 -20.91
CA LEU A 173 24.50 1.79 -21.77
C LEU A 173 25.58 0.96 -21.07
N SER A 174 26.45 1.59 -20.28
CA SER A 174 27.48 0.93 -19.48
C SER A 174 26.86 0.14 -18.34
N ALA A 175 25.73 0.59 -17.79
CA ALA A 175 24.95 -0.19 -16.84
C ALA A 175 24.35 -1.45 -17.52
N GLU A 176 23.76 -1.32 -18.71
CA GLU A 176 23.25 -2.48 -19.47
C GLU A 176 24.33 -3.50 -19.80
N LYS A 177 25.51 -3.04 -20.25
CA LYS A 177 26.65 -3.90 -20.51
C LYS A 177 27.09 -4.67 -19.25
N MET A 178 27.16 -3.99 -18.10
CA MET A 178 27.50 -4.63 -16.84
C MET A 178 26.45 -5.67 -16.42
N PHE A 179 25.17 -5.34 -16.53
CA PHE A 179 24.09 -6.25 -16.19
C PHE A 179 24.17 -7.51 -17.04
N ASN A 180 24.19 -7.37 -18.37
CA ASN A 180 24.23 -8.51 -19.28
C ASN A 180 25.47 -9.39 -19.08
N TYR A 181 26.64 -8.79 -18.80
CA TYR A 181 27.87 -9.52 -18.56
C TYR A 181 27.78 -10.43 -17.32
N TYR A 182 27.26 -9.91 -16.20
CA TYR A 182 27.19 -10.68 -14.96
C TYR A 182 25.93 -11.52 -14.81
N ASP A 183 24.81 -11.13 -15.42
CA ASP A 183 23.55 -11.90 -15.39
C ASP A 183 23.72 -13.25 -16.08
N VAL A 184 24.38 -13.28 -17.26
CA VAL A 184 24.75 -14.53 -17.95
C VAL A 184 25.68 -15.41 -17.10
N ALA A 185 26.55 -14.80 -16.31
CA ALA A 185 27.47 -15.51 -15.41
C ALA A 185 26.85 -15.85 -14.04
N ASN A 186 25.53 -15.70 -13.85
CA ASN A 186 24.85 -15.87 -12.56
C ASN A 186 25.51 -15.08 -11.41
N TRP A 187 26.05 -13.90 -11.73
CA TRP A 187 26.77 -13.02 -10.81
C TRP A 187 28.03 -13.63 -10.19
N HIS A 188 28.76 -14.43 -10.97
CA HIS A 188 30.11 -14.88 -10.63
C HIS A 188 31.17 -14.00 -11.32
N ASP A 189 32.31 -13.86 -10.66
CA ASP A 189 33.48 -13.20 -11.21
C ASP A 189 34.23 -14.10 -12.21
N SER A 190 35.20 -13.55 -12.94
CA SER A 190 36.04 -14.34 -13.87
C SER A 190 36.75 -15.52 -13.21
N ASN A 191 37.00 -15.43 -11.90
CA ASN A 191 37.63 -16.47 -11.09
C ASN A 191 36.61 -17.48 -10.51
N GLY A 192 35.34 -17.43 -10.92
CA GLY A 192 34.28 -18.33 -10.46
C GLY A 192 33.70 -18.00 -9.08
N ASN A 193 34.16 -16.93 -8.43
CA ASN A 193 33.66 -16.53 -7.11
C ASN A 193 32.36 -15.72 -7.23
N LYS A 194 31.35 -16.04 -6.40
CA LYS A 194 30.10 -15.27 -6.35
C LYS A 194 30.35 -13.83 -5.87
N ILE A 195 29.85 -12.86 -6.62
CA ILE A 195 29.92 -11.45 -6.26
C ILE A 195 29.09 -11.23 -4.98
N LYS A 196 29.70 -10.60 -3.96
CA LYS A 196 29.03 -10.31 -2.68
C LYS A 196 28.46 -8.89 -2.61
N ASN A 197 28.99 -7.98 -3.43
CA ASN A 197 28.57 -6.58 -3.49
C ASN A 197 28.78 -6.04 -4.91
N TRP A 198 27.68 -5.92 -5.65
CA TRP A 198 27.71 -5.47 -7.03
C TRP A 198 28.07 -3.98 -7.16
N LYS A 199 27.79 -3.14 -6.15
CA LYS A 199 28.14 -1.71 -6.16
C LYS A 199 29.65 -1.51 -6.12
N GLN A 200 30.33 -2.26 -5.25
CA GLN A 200 31.79 -2.26 -5.21
C GLN A 200 32.40 -2.77 -6.52
N LYS A 201 31.77 -3.77 -7.15
CA LYS A 201 32.22 -4.27 -8.47
C LYS A 201 32.00 -3.24 -9.58
N ALA A 202 30.89 -2.50 -9.55
CA ALA A 202 30.62 -1.39 -10.47
C ALA A 202 31.71 -0.32 -10.34
N GLN A 203 32.02 0.09 -9.10
CA GLN A 203 33.05 1.08 -8.81
C GLN A 203 34.46 0.63 -9.24
N SER A 204 34.82 -0.64 -9.02
CA SER A 204 36.18 -1.11 -9.29
C SER A 204 36.45 -1.45 -10.75
N VAL A 205 35.44 -1.91 -11.51
CA VAL A 205 35.65 -2.43 -12.87
C VAL A 205 34.98 -1.56 -13.93
N TRP A 206 33.82 -0.95 -13.63
CA TRP A 206 32.98 -0.30 -14.64
C TRP A 206 33.00 1.22 -14.58
N PHE A 207 33.31 1.82 -13.43
CA PHE A 207 33.47 3.27 -13.27
C PHE A 207 34.84 3.74 -13.76
N LYS A 208 35.10 3.49 -15.04
CA LYS A 208 36.29 3.92 -15.78
C LYS A 208 35.97 5.14 -16.62
N GLU A 209 36.98 5.94 -16.94
CA GLU A 209 36.78 7.17 -17.72
C GLU A 209 36.13 6.93 -19.08
N GLU A 210 36.37 5.78 -19.69
CA GLU A 210 35.73 5.30 -20.93
C GLU A 210 34.21 5.13 -20.85
N ASN A 211 33.67 4.95 -19.64
CA ASN A 211 32.24 4.75 -19.39
C ASN A 211 31.54 5.99 -18.82
N LYS A 212 32.30 7.06 -18.52
CA LYS A 212 31.72 8.32 -18.04
C LYS A 212 30.76 8.86 -19.09
N ALA A 213 29.68 9.50 -18.65
CA ALA A 213 28.77 10.16 -19.57
C ALA A 213 29.54 11.27 -20.32
N THR A 214 29.75 11.11 -21.62
CA THR A 214 30.31 12.19 -22.44
C THR A 214 29.26 13.29 -22.53
N VAL A 215 29.60 14.48 -22.04
CA VAL A 215 28.77 15.67 -22.22
C VAL A 215 28.86 16.08 -23.68
N THR A 216 27.94 15.59 -24.50
CA THR A 216 27.79 16.05 -25.88
C THR A 216 27.00 17.36 -25.84
N GLN A 217 27.69 18.50 -25.89
CA GLN A 217 27.09 19.70 -26.48
C GLN A 217 27.42 19.71 -27.98
N ASN A 218 26.39 19.64 -28.81
CA ASN A 218 26.43 19.90 -30.26
C ASN A 218 27.40 19.04 -31.11
N GLY A 219 27.51 17.74 -30.81
CA GLY A 219 27.92 16.74 -31.81
C GLY A 219 29.38 16.71 -32.27
N ILE A 220 30.33 17.28 -31.53
CA ILE A 220 31.76 17.17 -31.85
C ILE A 220 32.55 16.63 -30.64
N PRO A 221 33.34 15.54 -30.78
CA PRO A 221 34.15 15.00 -29.69
C PRO A 221 35.44 15.79 -29.49
N ILE A 222 35.71 16.27 -28.27
CA ILE A 222 36.99 16.87 -27.88
C ILE A 222 37.82 15.84 -27.10
N PRO A 223 39.03 15.47 -27.55
CA PRO A 223 39.92 14.61 -26.79
C PRO A 223 40.54 15.38 -25.62
N THR A 224 40.46 14.81 -24.42
CA THR A 224 41.07 15.36 -23.20
C THR A 224 42.58 15.17 -23.28
N SER A 225 43.30 16.21 -23.73
CA SER A 225 44.76 16.23 -23.67
C SER A 225 45.22 16.45 -22.23
N LYS A 226 46.19 15.62 -21.83
CA LYS A 226 46.90 15.62 -20.55
C LYS A 226 47.38 17.02 -20.18
N MET A 227 47.04 17.48 -18.97
CA MET A 227 47.84 18.50 -18.29
C MET A 227 49.19 17.86 -17.94
N VAL A 228 50.23 18.29 -18.64
CA VAL A 228 51.62 18.20 -18.17
C VAL A 228 51.91 19.52 -17.47
N TYR A 229 52.52 19.41 -16.29
CA TYR A 229 52.85 20.44 -15.30
C TYR A 229 53.39 21.75 -15.87
#